data_AF-A0A968TWV3-F1
#
_entry.id   AF-A0A968TWV3-F1
#
_cell.length_a   1.000
_cell.length_b   1.000
_cell.length_c   1.000
_cell.angle_alpha   90.00
_cell.angle_beta   90.00
_cell.angle_gamma   90.00
#
_symmetry.space_group_name_H-M   'P 1'
#
loop_
_entity.id
_entity.type
_entity.pdbx_description
1 polymer ?
#
loop_
_entity_poly.entity_id
_entity_poly.type
_entity_poly.pdbx_seq_one_letter_code
_entity_poly.pdbx_strand_id
1 'polypeptide(L)'
;MALITPYACDDAEVSLRLCELLVPKLRLLGMETLASDVEMPLVEVLAEMEYAGIRLDPQILEEQRSQLAGRIDVLRDEILGHIGKPCNLDSPRQLAQVLFTDFKLKPVKRTKTGPSTDVEVLETLSELDDLTLPQSKVLQGILEYRQLTKLVGHLSGVAQGKHSP
;
A
#
# COMPACT_ATOMS: atom_id res chain seq x y z
N MET A 1 2.99 29.00 28.77
CA MET A 1 2.74 30.16 27.90
C MET A 1 4.04 30.81 27.42
N ALA A 2 4.99 31.18 28.30
CA ALA A 2 6.21 31.92 27.94
C ALA A 2 7.15 31.27 26.87
N LEU A 3 7.13 29.94 26.70
CA LEU A 3 7.92 29.25 25.66
C LEU A 3 7.19 29.04 24.33
N ILE A 4 5.85 29.11 24.31
CA ILE A 4 5.04 28.90 23.11
C ILE A 4 4.98 30.17 22.28
N THR A 5 4.93 31.33 22.94
CA THR A 5 4.91 32.64 22.29
C THR A 5 6.10 32.88 21.36
N PRO A 6 7.37 32.73 21.78
CA PRO A 6 8.50 32.96 20.87
C PRO A 6 8.51 31.97 19.70
N TYR A 7 8.17 30.70 19.93
CA TYR A 7 8.10 29.69 18.88
C TYR A 7 7.03 30.03 17.82
N ALA A 8 5.81 30.39 18.24
CA ALA A 8 4.75 30.77 17.31
C ALA A 8 5.06 32.08 16.56
N CYS A 9 5.75 33.02 17.22
CA CYS A 9 6.25 34.23 16.57
C CYS A 9 7.30 33.91 15.50
N ASP A 10 8.23 33.01 15.78
CA ASP A 10 9.25 32.57 14.83
C ASP A 10 8.62 31.88 13.60
N ASP A 11 7.65 30.97 13.79
CA ASP A 11 6.94 30.31 12.68
C ASP A 11 6.19 31.31 11.78
N ALA A 12 5.53 32.31 12.39
CA ALA A 12 4.85 33.37 11.65
C ALA A 12 5.84 34.28 10.89
N GLU A 13 6.95 34.66 11.52
CA GLU A 13 8.00 35.48 10.90
C GLU A 13 8.63 34.77 9.71
N VAL A 14 9.03 33.50 9.89
CA VAL A 14 9.64 32.69 8.83
C VAL A 14 8.68 32.52 7.66
N SER A 15 7.40 32.23 7.94
CA SER A 15 6.38 32.09 6.90
C SER A 15 6.19 33.39 6.10
N LEU A 16 6.17 34.55 6.77
CA LEU A 16 6.07 35.85 6.10
C LEU A 16 7.29 36.13 5.21
N ARG A 17 8.50 35.93 5.75
CA ARG A 17 9.75 36.14 4.99
C ARG A 17 9.86 35.22 3.78
N LEU A 18 9.37 33.98 3.89
CA LEU A 18 9.29 33.06 2.76
C LEU A 18 8.26 33.53 1.73
N CYS A 19 7.09 34.00 2.15
CA CYS A 19 6.07 34.54 1.26
C CYS A 19 6.62 35.69 0.40
N GLU A 20 7.31 36.65 1.03
CA GLU A 20 7.94 37.78 0.34
C GLU A 20 8.97 37.35 -0.71
N LEU A 21 9.65 36.22 -0.51
CA LEU A 21 10.64 35.68 -1.45
C LEU A 21 10.02 34.78 -2.53
N LEU A 22 8.95 34.06 -2.23
CA LEU A 22 8.36 33.03 -3.10
C LEU A 22 7.30 33.60 -4.04
N VAL A 23 6.48 34.56 -3.59
CA VAL A 23 5.45 35.18 -4.44
C VAL A 23 6.04 35.83 -5.71
N PRO A 24 7.14 36.61 -5.63
CA PRO A 24 7.77 37.15 -6.84
C PRO A 24 8.28 36.06 -7.79
N LYS A 25 8.79 34.94 -7.25
CA LYS A 25 9.25 33.80 -8.06
C LYS A 25 8.09 33.09 -8.76
N LEU A 26 6.95 32.92 -8.07
CA LEU A 26 5.74 32.37 -8.68
C LEU A 26 5.26 33.24 -9.84
N ARG A 27 5.31 34.57 -9.67
CA ARG A 27 4.98 35.51 -10.75
C ARG A 27 5.94 35.37 -11.94
N LEU A 28 7.25 35.26 -11.70
CA LEU A 28 8.24 35.02 -12.76
C LEU A 28 8.04 33.69 -13.50
N LEU A 29 7.48 32.68 -12.83
CA LEU A 29 7.14 31.39 -13.42
C LEU A 29 5.74 31.36 -14.06
N GLY A 30 4.98 32.46 -14.01
CA GLY A 30 3.60 32.53 -14.51
C GLY A 30 2.60 31.69 -13.71
N MET A 31 2.91 31.35 -12.46
CA MET A 31 2.12 30.45 -11.60
C MET A 31 1.27 31.18 -10.55
N GLU A 32 1.32 32.51 -10.51
CA GLU A 32 0.64 33.30 -9.48
C GLU A 32 -0.89 33.09 -9.49
N THR A 33 -1.52 33.04 -10.66
CA THR A 33 -2.97 32.79 -10.79
C THR A 33 -3.35 31.38 -10.39
N LEU A 34 -2.57 30.36 -10.75
CA LEU A 34 -2.79 28.99 -10.28
C LEU A 34 -2.73 28.90 -8.75
N ALA A 35 -1.70 29.53 -8.16
CA ALA A 35 -1.54 29.54 -6.72
C ALA A 35 -2.71 30.25 -6.00
N SER A 36 -3.11 31.43 -6.48
CA SER A 36 -4.12 32.27 -5.81
C SER A 36 -5.56 31.87 -6.10
N ASP A 37 -5.89 31.50 -7.34
CA ASP A 37 -7.26 31.26 -7.76
C ASP A 37 -7.67 29.78 -7.68
N VAL A 38 -6.70 28.86 -7.56
CA VAL A 38 -6.97 27.40 -7.51
C VAL A 38 -6.42 26.77 -6.23
N GLU A 39 -5.11 26.86 -5.98
CA GLU A 39 -4.48 26.14 -4.86
C GLU A 39 -4.93 26.70 -3.50
N MET A 40 -4.92 28.02 -3.30
CA MET A 40 -5.32 28.62 -2.02
C MET A 40 -6.80 28.36 -1.68
N PRO A 41 -7.78 28.51 -2.60
CA PRO A 41 -9.16 28.12 -2.33
C PRO A 41 -9.33 26.61 -2.09
N LEU A 42 -8.53 25.76 -2.74
CA LEU A 42 -8.58 24.32 -2.54
C LEU A 42 -8.19 23.92 -1.11
N VAL A 43 -7.31 24.67 -0.45
CA VAL A 43 -6.94 24.42 0.96
C VAL A 43 -8.18 24.48 1.87
N GLU A 44 -9.05 25.48 1.68
CA GLU A 44 -10.28 25.61 2.48
C GLU A 44 -11.22 24.42 2.25
N VAL A 45 -11.40 24.01 0.99
CA VAL A 45 -12.22 22.85 0.63
C VAL A 45 -11.68 21.56 1.24
N LEU A 46 -10.37 21.33 1.17
CA LEU A 46 -9.73 20.15 1.77
C LEU A 46 -9.85 20.16 3.29
N ALA A 47 -9.66 21.31 3.94
CA ALA A 47 -9.83 21.44 5.39
C ALA A 47 -11.26 21.13 5.83
N GLU A 48 -12.28 21.59 5.08
CA GLU A 48 -13.68 21.25 5.34
C GLU A 48 -13.96 19.75 5.13
N MET A 49 -13.42 19.14 4.07
CA MET A 49 -13.55 17.71 3.81
C MET A 49 -12.88 16.86 4.91
N GLU A 50 -11.70 17.26 5.36
CA GLU A 50 -10.97 16.59 6.44
C GLU A 50 -11.70 16.73 7.78
N TYR A 51 -12.21 17.92 8.10
CA TYR A 51 -12.99 18.16 9.33
C TYR A 51 -14.31 17.38 9.34
N ALA A 52 -15.01 17.34 8.19
CA ALA A 52 -16.24 16.56 8.06
C ALA A 52 -15.98 15.05 8.19
N GLY A 53 -14.86 14.59 7.63
CA GLY A 53 -14.47 13.19 7.63
C GLY A 53 -15.42 12.29 6.84
N ILE A 54 -15.22 10.98 6.98
CA ILE A 54 -16.06 9.95 6.35
C ILE A 54 -16.59 9.03 7.43
N ARG A 55 -17.91 8.85 7.49
CA ARG A 55 -18.55 7.93 8.44
C ARG A 55 -18.29 6.49 8.04
N LEU A 56 -17.82 5.69 8.99
CA LEU A 56 -17.57 4.26 8.82
C LEU A 56 -18.43 3.45 9.79
N ASP A 57 -18.78 2.23 9.38
CA ASP A 57 -19.37 1.23 10.25
C ASP A 57 -18.28 0.25 10.70
N PRO A 58 -17.80 0.35 11.96
CA PRO A 58 -16.72 -0.51 12.44
C PRO A 58 -17.13 -1.99 12.54
N GLN A 59 -18.42 -2.29 12.71
CA GLN A 59 -18.89 -3.67 12.81
C GLN A 59 -18.79 -4.35 11.45
N ILE A 60 -19.28 -3.69 10.39
CA ILE A 60 -19.19 -4.22 9.02
C ILE A 60 -17.73 -4.41 8.61
N LEU A 61 -16.85 -3.45 8.94
CA LEU A 61 -15.42 -3.56 8.62
C LEU A 61 -14.76 -4.73 9.33
N GLU A 62 -15.09 -4.97 10.60
CA GLU A 62 -14.55 -6.10 11.36
C GLU A 62 -15.07 -7.45 10.86
N GLU A 63 -16.36 -7.53 10.52
CA GLU A 63 -16.97 -8.71 9.91
C GLU A 63 -16.28 -9.07 8.58
N GLN A 64 -16.11 -8.09 7.69
CA GLN A 64 -15.38 -8.27 6.44
C GLN A 64 -13.93 -8.69 6.66
N ARG A 65 -13.24 -8.03 7.60
CA ARG A 65 -11.86 -8.37 7.96
C ARG A 65 -11.75 -9.82 8.43
N SER A 66 -12.66 -10.26 9.31
CA SER A 66 -12.68 -11.62 9.84
C SER A 66 -12.95 -12.67 8.78
N GLN A 67 -13.93 -12.44 7.90
CA GLN A 67 -14.24 -13.33 6.78
C GLN A 67 -13.03 -13.50 5.83
N LEU A 68 -12.38 -12.39 5.48
CA LEU A 68 -11.20 -12.43 4.62
C LEU A 68 -10.00 -13.09 5.32
N ALA A 69 -9.80 -12.86 6.62
CA ALA A 69 -8.77 -13.54 7.39
C ALA A 69 -8.97 -15.06 7.40
N GLY A 70 -10.20 -15.53 7.62
CA GLY A 70 -10.52 -16.96 7.52
C GLY A 70 -10.25 -17.53 6.13
N ARG A 71 -10.58 -16.78 5.07
CA ARG A 71 -10.27 -17.19 3.68
C ARG A 71 -8.76 -17.27 3.41
N ILE A 72 -7.98 -16.34 3.97
CA ILE A 72 -6.51 -16.34 3.88
C ILE A 72 -5.93 -17.60 4.52
N ASP A 73 -6.44 -18.01 5.68
CA ASP A 73 -5.95 -19.22 6.38
C ASP A 73 -6.26 -20.48 5.56
N VAL A 74 -7.48 -20.61 5.03
CA VAL A 74 -7.85 -21.73 4.14
C VAL A 74 -6.97 -21.77 2.89
N LEU A 75 -6.77 -20.63 2.21
CA LEU A 75 -5.89 -20.54 1.04
C LEU A 75 -4.44 -20.90 1.38
N ARG A 76 -3.93 -20.47 2.54
CA ARG A 76 -2.58 -20.80 2.98
C ARG A 76 -2.43 -22.32 3.07
N ASP A 77 -3.37 -23.00 3.71
CA ASP A 77 -3.33 -24.45 3.88
C ASP A 77 -3.45 -25.20 2.55
N GLU A 78 -4.33 -24.74 1.64
CA GLU A 78 -4.45 -25.28 0.28
C GLU A 78 -3.14 -25.15 -0.51
N ILE A 79 -2.52 -23.98 -0.49
CA ILE A 79 -1.24 -23.72 -1.17
C ILE A 79 -0.14 -24.59 -0.59
N LEU A 80 -0.03 -24.67 0.74
CA LEU A 80 0.96 -25.50 1.41
C LEU A 80 0.75 -27.00 1.11
N GLY A 81 -0.50 -27.45 1.01
CA GLY A 81 -0.86 -28.80 0.59
C GLY A 81 -0.37 -29.12 -0.83
N HIS A 82 -0.48 -28.17 -1.76
CA HIS A 82 0.06 -28.33 -3.12
C HIS A 82 1.58 -28.26 -3.20
N ILE A 83 2.23 -27.50 -2.31
CA ILE A 83 3.70 -27.40 -2.21
C ILE A 83 4.29 -28.67 -1.55
N GLY A 84 3.58 -29.28 -0.61
CA GLY A 84 3.99 -30.52 0.08
C GLY A 84 5.08 -30.34 1.15
N LYS A 85 5.43 -29.10 1.50
CA LYS A 85 6.39 -28.78 2.57
C LYS A 85 6.07 -27.43 3.23
N PRO A 86 6.47 -27.21 4.50
CA PRO A 86 6.27 -25.93 5.16
C PRO A 86 7.06 -24.81 4.48
N CYS A 87 6.38 -23.71 4.18
CA CYS A 87 6.97 -22.52 3.56
C CYS A 87 6.25 -21.27 4.08
N ASN A 88 6.99 -20.20 4.35
CA ASN A 88 6.41 -18.90 4.61
C ASN A 88 6.06 -18.22 3.26
N LEU A 89 4.77 -18.11 2.94
CA LEU A 89 4.26 -17.50 1.70
C LEU A 89 4.53 -15.98 1.63
N ASP A 90 4.71 -15.34 2.79
CA ASP A 90 5.04 -13.92 2.90
C ASP A 90 6.55 -13.65 2.73
N SER A 91 7.38 -14.70 2.69
CA SER A 91 8.83 -14.57 2.48
C SER A 91 9.17 -14.72 1.00
N PRO A 92 9.60 -13.65 0.30
CA PRO A 92 9.96 -13.75 -1.11
C PRO A 92 11.08 -14.75 -1.37
N ARG A 93 12.00 -14.91 -0.41
CA ARG A 93 13.13 -15.85 -0.50
C ARG A 93 12.67 -17.30 -0.44
N GLN A 94 11.81 -17.65 0.52
CA GLN A 94 11.31 -19.02 0.64
C GLN A 94 10.41 -19.37 -0.54
N LEU A 95 9.57 -18.43 -0.97
CA LEU A 95 8.73 -18.61 -2.15
C LEU A 95 9.56 -18.78 -3.43
N ALA A 96 10.60 -17.97 -3.63
CA ALA A 96 11.51 -18.12 -4.76
C ALA A 96 12.20 -19.50 -4.77
N GLN A 97 12.55 -20.04 -3.60
CA GLN A 97 13.08 -21.39 -3.50
C GLN A 97 12.07 -22.42 -3.99
N VAL A 98 10.81 -22.35 -3.53
CA VAL A 98 9.73 -23.24 -3.99
C VAL A 98 9.54 -23.18 -5.50
N LEU A 99 9.34 -21.97 -6.04
CA LEU A 99 9.00 -21.79 -7.45
C LEU A 99 10.14 -22.16 -8.40
N PHE A 100 11.37 -21.75 -8.10
CA PHE A 100 12.48 -21.86 -9.05
C PHE A 100 13.42 -23.04 -8.76
N THR A 101 13.43 -23.57 -7.53
CA THR A 101 14.27 -24.73 -7.18
C THR A 101 13.47 -26.02 -7.18
N ASP A 102 12.35 -26.05 -6.46
CA ASP A 102 11.56 -27.28 -6.33
C ASP A 102 10.66 -27.50 -7.55
N PHE A 103 9.92 -26.48 -7.95
CA PHE A 103 9.07 -26.53 -9.15
C PHE A 103 9.82 -26.28 -10.45
N LYS A 104 11.10 -25.88 -10.38
CA LYS A 104 12.01 -25.68 -11.53
C LYS A 104 11.43 -24.74 -12.61
N LEU A 105 10.59 -23.79 -12.21
CA LEU A 105 10.11 -22.75 -13.12
C LEU A 105 11.28 -21.86 -13.56
N LYS A 106 11.21 -21.30 -14.76
CA LYS A 106 12.25 -20.39 -15.25
C LYS A 106 12.01 -18.99 -14.68
N PRO A 107 12.99 -18.37 -14.02
CA PRO A 107 12.82 -17.01 -13.50
C PRO A 107 12.74 -15.99 -14.64
N VAL A 108 11.65 -15.22 -14.67
CA VAL A 108 11.40 -14.18 -15.69
C VAL A 108 12.18 -12.90 -15.39
N LYS A 109 12.30 -12.55 -14.11
CA LYS A 109 12.92 -11.31 -13.62
C LYS A 109 13.78 -11.60 -12.40
N ARG A 110 14.92 -10.92 -12.26
CA ARG A 110 15.83 -11.05 -11.11
C ARG A 110 16.07 -9.69 -10.46
N THR A 111 16.22 -9.71 -9.15
CA THR A 111 16.60 -8.58 -8.30
C THR A 111 18.00 -8.79 -7.75
N LYS A 112 18.52 -7.81 -6.99
CA LYS A 112 19.84 -7.90 -6.34
C LYS A 112 19.95 -9.11 -5.39
N THR A 113 18.84 -9.57 -4.82
CA THR A 113 18.81 -10.63 -3.79
C THR A 113 18.33 -11.98 -4.32
N GLY A 114 17.94 -12.09 -5.59
CA GLY A 114 17.52 -13.35 -6.21
C GLY A 114 16.41 -13.18 -7.26
N PRO A 115 15.85 -14.30 -7.75
CA PRO A 115 14.65 -14.26 -8.60
C PRO A 115 13.51 -13.47 -7.95
N SER A 116 12.82 -12.64 -8.73
CA SER A 116 11.63 -11.92 -8.25
C SER A 116 10.44 -12.88 -8.13
N THR A 117 9.59 -12.63 -7.13
CA THR A 117 8.28 -13.28 -6.99
C THR A 117 7.17 -12.24 -6.95
N ASP A 118 7.37 -11.07 -7.57
CA ASP A 118 6.38 -10.00 -7.57
C ASP A 118 5.14 -10.39 -8.40
N VAL A 119 4.05 -9.63 -8.25
CA VAL A 119 2.74 -9.92 -8.88
C VAL A 119 2.89 -10.12 -10.39
N GLU A 120 3.53 -9.18 -11.09
CA GLU A 120 3.78 -9.27 -12.54
C GLU A 120 4.50 -10.58 -12.94
N VAL A 121 5.46 -11.02 -12.12
CA VAL A 121 6.23 -12.23 -12.40
C VAL A 121 5.36 -13.47 -12.18
N LEU A 122 4.58 -13.49 -11.10
CA LEU A 122 3.67 -14.60 -10.81
C LEU A 122 2.55 -14.72 -11.85
N GLU A 123 2.01 -13.60 -12.32
CA GLU A 123 1.03 -13.55 -13.42
C GLU A 123 1.65 -14.10 -14.70
N THR A 124 2.82 -13.60 -15.11
CA THR A 124 3.55 -14.12 -16.28
C THR A 124 3.83 -15.62 -16.17
N LEU A 125 4.24 -16.10 -14.99
CA LEU A 125 4.47 -17.52 -14.76
C LEU A 125 3.19 -18.35 -14.81
N SER A 126 2.04 -17.78 -14.45
CA SER A 126 0.75 -18.45 -14.45
C SER A 126 0.15 -18.64 -15.84
N GLU A 127 0.63 -17.89 -16.83
CA GLU A 127 0.24 -17.97 -18.25
C GLU A 127 1.02 -19.03 -19.03
N LEU A 128 1.98 -19.72 -18.40
CA LEU A 128 2.76 -20.76 -19.06
C LEU A 128 1.89 -22.00 -19.37
N ASP A 129 1.95 -22.45 -20.62
CA ASP A 129 1.17 -23.60 -21.12
C ASP A 129 1.65 -24.96 -20.55
N ASP A 130 2.90 -25.03 -20.07
CA ASP A 130 3.57 -26.26 -19.62
C ASP A 130 3.48 -26.49 -18.10
N LEU A 131 2.58 -25.79 -17.41
CA LEU A 131 2.39 -25.94 -15.97
C LEU A 131 1.69 -27.25 -15.60
N THR A 132 2.22 -27.90 -14.57
CA THR A 132 1.50 -28.98 -13.88
C THR A 132 0.34 -28.42 -13.05
N LEU A 133 -0.67 -29.24 -12.80
CA LEU A 133 -1.84 -28.87 -11.97
C LEU A 133 -1.42 -28.24 -10.61
N PRO A 134 -0.47 -28.80 -9.84
CA PRO A 134 -0.03 -28.18 -8.59
C PRO A 134 0.64 -26.82 -8.79
N GLN A 135 1.46 -26.64 -9.82
CA GLN A 135 2.14 -25.36 -10.08
C GLN A 135 1.13 -24.26 -10.41
N SER A 136 0.15 -24.55 -11.29
CA SER A 136 -0.91 -23.61 -11.65
C SER A 136 -1.73 -23.21 -10.41
N LYS A 137 -2.13 -24.17 -9.58
CA LYS A 137 -2.87 -23.91 -8.33
C LYS A 137 -2.06 -23.10 -7.32
N VAL A 138 -0.77 -23.38 -7.17
CA VAL A 138 0.11 -22.62 -6.27
C VAL A 138 0.29 -21.19 -6.76
N LEU A 139 0.54 -20.96 -8.06
CA LEU A 139 0.74 -19.61 -8.61
C LEU A 139 -0.53 -18.76 -8.45
N GLN A 140 -1.70 -19.29 -8.85
CA GLN A 140 -2.98 -18.60 -8.69
C GLN A 140 -3.32 -18.37 -7.22
N GLY A 141 -3.11 -19.39 -6.37
CA GLY A 141 -3.37 -19.29 -4.94
C GLY A 141 -2.49 -18.23 -4.27
N ILE A 142 -1.21 -18.12 -4.62
CA ILE A 142 -0.32 -17.08 -4.06
C ILE A 142 -0.79 -15.69 -4.47
N LEU A 143 -1.22 -15.50 -5.73
CA LEU A 143 -1.75 -14.22 -6.20
C LEU A 143 -2.97 -13.81 -5.38
N GLU A 144 -3.95 -14.71 -5.22
CA GLU A 144 -5.15 -14.48 -4.39
C GLU A 144 -4.77 -14.22 -2.93
N TYR A 145 -3.93 -15.07 -2.33
CA TYR A 145 -3.45 -14.94 -0.95
C TYR A 145 -2.84 -13.56 -0.68
N ARG A 146 -1.96 -13.07 -1.56
CA ARG A 146 -1.31 -11.76 -1.40
C ARG A 146 -2.29 -10.60 -1.58
N GLN A 147 -3.22 -10.72 -2.52
CA GLN A 147 -4.27 -9.73 -2.72
C GLN A 147 -5.15 -9.60 -1.46
N LEU A 148 -5.62 -10.73 -0.92
CA LEU A 148 -6.46 -10.74 0.28
C LEU A 148 -5.70 -10.24 1.52
N THR A 149 -4.45 -10.68 1.69
CA THR A 149 -3.59 -10.24 2.81
C THR A 149 -3.40 -8.72 2.80
N LYS A 150 -3.18 -8.15 1.61
CA LYS A 150 -3.08 -6.70 1.44
C LYS A 150 -4.40 -5.99 1.78
N LEU A 151 -5.53 -6.53 1.31
CA LEU A 151 -6.86 -5.96 1.59
C LEU A 151 -7.18 -5.98 3.10
N VAL A 152 -6.89 -7.08 3.80
CA VAL A 152 -7.05 -7.18 5.27
C VAL A 152 -6.14 -6.17 5.99
N GLY A 153 -4.92 -5.97 5.50
CA GLY A 153 -4.01 -4.94 6.01
C GLY A 153 -4.61 -3.52 5.91
N HIS A 154 -5.21 -3.18 4.76
CA HIS A 154 -5.89 -1.90 4.57
C HIS A 154 -7.11 -1.73 5.49
N LEU A 155 -7.97 -2.75 5.59
CA LEU A 155 -9.14 -2.72 6.48
C LEU A 155 -8.75 -2.52 7.95
N SER A 156 -7.66 -3.17 8.37
CA SER A 156 -7.12 -3.00 9.73
C SER A 156 -6.62 -1.57 9.97
N GLY A 157 -5.98 -0.96 8.97
CA GLY A 157 -5.51 0.43 9.05
C GLY A 157 -6.67 1.43 9.15
N VAL A 158 -7.73 1.23 8.37
CA VAL A 158 -8.93 2.08 8.38
C VAL A 158 -9.70 1.94 9.70
N ALA A 159 -9.83 0.72 10.24
CA ALA A 159 -10.52 0.48 11.50
C ALA A 159 -9.80 1.07 12.73
N GLN A 160 -8.46 1.21 12.69
CA GLN A 160 -7.67 1.74 13.79
C GLN A 160 -7.71 3.26 13.95
N GLY A 161 -8.41 3.99 13.06
CA GLY A 161 -8.74 5.40 13.26
C GLY A 161 -7.58 6.26 13.75
N LYS A 162 -6.38 6.10 13.17
CA LYS A 162 -5.26 7.01 13.44
C LYS A 162 -5.54 8.33 12.73
N HIS A 163 -6.47 9.11 13.26
CA HIS A 163 -6.54 10.58 13.21
C HIS A 163 -7.71 11.06 14.07
N SER A 164 -7.39 11.60 15.24
CA SER A 164 -8.15 12.63 15.94
C SER A 164 -7.37 13.11 17.18
N PRO A 165 -7.37 14.40 17.51
CA PRO A 165 -7.43 15.59 16.67
C PRO A 165 -6.03 16.20 16.40
#